data_AF-A0A0S8KGC9-F1
#
_entry.id   AF-A0A0S8KGC9-F1
#
_cell.length_a   1.000
_cell.length_b   1.000
_cell.length_c   1.000
_cell.angle_alpha   90.00
_cell.angle_beta   90.00
_cell.angle_gamma   90.00
#
_symmetry.space_group_name_H-M   'P 1'
#
loop_
_entity.id
_entity.type
_entity.pdbx_description
1 polymer ?
#
loop_
_entity_poly.entity_id
_entity_poly.type
_entity_poly.pdbx_seq_one_letter_code
_entity_poly.pdbx_strand_id
1 'polypeptide(L)'
;PVTNLATALITVPDIAPKINCYIMGPWYEPSRRVWNKNEWNTKNDLDAMDILLDTKDLDLYIMPATIAQDLVLDRSQSLGMFPPKDSLFDYVTGRWKALDLQNDSIPMGSLALIEAILHPEMSSQKQVITPPENVQRKVHVYTKIDADRMKKDLRKAIEAYPKRN
;
A
#
# COMPACT_ATOMS: atom_id res chain seq x y z
N PRO A 1 -0.17 -8.26 -5.19
CA PRO A 1 0.81 -9.37 -5.36
C PRO A 1 2.14 -8.83 -5.91
N VAL A 2 3.25 -9.52 -5.63
CA VAL A 2 4.62 -9.08 -5.97
C VAL A 2 5.30 -9.93 -7.05
N THR A 3 4.53 -10.80 -7.72
CA THR A 3 4.98 -11.75 -8.76
C THR A 3 5.92 -11.13 -9.78
N ASN A 4 5.54 -10.01 -10.39
CA ASN A 4 6.33 -9.37 -11.45
C ASN A 4 7.72 -8.95 -10.97
N LEU A 5 7.80 -8.39 -9.75
CA LEU A 5 9.09 -7.98 -9.19
C LEU A 5 9.94 -9.19 -8.80
N ALA A 6 9.32 -10.22 -8.22
CA ALA A 6 10.02 -11.46 -7.92
C ALA A 6 10.60 -12.12 -9.18
N THR A 7 9.83 -12.18 -10.28
CA THR A 7 10.31 -12.64 -11.59
C THR A 7 11.48 -11.81 -12.09
N ALA A 8 11.42 -10.48 -11.95
CA ALA A 8 12.51 -9.59 -12.35
C ALA A 8 13.78 -9.82 -11.51
N LEU A 9 13.65 -10.03 -10.19
CA LEU A 9 14.76 -10.32 -9.28
C LEU A 9 15.40 -11.68 -9.56
N ILE A 10 14.61 -12.69 -9.95
CA ILE A 10 15.14 -13.98 -10.40
C ILE A 10 15.90 -13.83 -11.72
N THR A 11 15.33 -13.10 -12.67
CA THR A 11 15.86 -13.03 -14.04
C THR A 11 17.06 -12.11 -14.15
N VAL A 12 17.05 -11.01 -13.39
CA VAL A 12 18.07 -9.95 -13.43
C VAL A 12 18.39 -9.53 -11.99
N PRO A 13 19.06 -10.37 -11.18
CA PRO A 13 19.29 -10.12 -9.76
C PRO A 13 20.05 -8.81 -9.48
N ASP A 14 20.88 -8.36 -10.42
CA ASP A 14 21.64 -7.11 -10.34
C ASP A 14 20.77 -5.84 -10.26
N ILE A 15 19.44 -5.93 -10.41
CA ILE A 15 18.53 -4.81 -10.15
C ILE A 15 18.30 -4.58 -8.66
N ALA A 16 18.46 -5.60 -7.81
CA ALA A 16 18.14 -5.52 -6.38
C ALA A 16 18.81 -4.33 -5.67
N PRO A 17 20.14 -4.10 -5.78
CA PRO A 17 20.80 -2.97 -5.14
C PRO A 17 20.53 -1.62 -5.83
N LYS A 18 19.78 -1.59 -6.95
CA LYS A 18 19.53 -0.40 -7.77
C LYS A 18 18.12 0.16 -7.59
N ILE A 19 17.28 -0.50 -6.80
CA ILE A 19 15.87 -0.14 -6.63
C ILE A 19 15.46 -0.08 -5.17
N ASN A 20 14.51 0.80 -4.90
CA ASN A 20 13.75 0.84 -3.67
C ASN A 20 12.39 0.20 -3.95
N CYS A 21 12.05 -0.83 -3.18
CA CYS A 21 10.79 -1.55 -3.34
C CYS A 21 9.82 -1.14 -2.23
N TYR A 22 8.64 -0.67 -2.63
CA TYR A 22 7.56 -0.30 -1.72
C TYR A 22 6.36 -1.21 -1.97
N ILE A 23 5.93 -1.95 -0.95
CA ILE A 23 4.82 -2.91 -1.06
C ILE A 23 3.79 -2.69 0.04
N MET A 24 2.55 -3.11 -0.24
CA MET A 24 1.47 -3.19 0.74
C MET A 24 1.18 -4.66 1.05
N GLY A 25 1.02 -4.98 2.33
CA GLY A 25 1.06 -6.35 2.86
C GLY A 25 2.50 -6.78 3.15
N PRO A 26 2.75 -7.87 3.91
CA PRO A 26 1.81 -8.73 4.63
C PRO A 26 1.22 -8.06 5.90
N TRP A 27 0.54 -8.81 6.75
CA TRP A 27 0.21 -8.33 8.11
C TRP A 27 1.47 -8.36 8.99
N TYR A 28 1.63 -7.32 9.81
CA TYR A 28 2.66 -7.27 10.85
C TYR A 28 2.09 -6.63 12.11
N GLU A 29 2.24 -7.28 13.25
CA GLU A 29 1.84 -6.74 14.56
C GLU A 29 3.09 -6.19 15.27
N PRO A 30 3.32 -4.86 15.29
CA PRO A 30 4.55 -4.29 15.84
C PRO A 30 4.75 -4.58 17.33
N SER A 31 3.66 -4.68 18.11
CA SER A 31 3.74 -4.92 19.56
C SER A 31 4.27 -6.32 19.89
N ARG A 32 3.95 -7.31 19.04
CA ARG A 32 4.31 -8.72 19.22
C ARG A 32 5.45 -9.17 18.30
N ARG A 33 5.81 -8.35 17.31
CA ARG A 33 6.78 -8.65 16.25
C ARG A 33 6.40 -9.91 15.45
N VAL A 34 5.10 -10.08 15.20
CA VAL A 34 4.55 -11.25 14.50
C VAL A 34 4.20 -10.86 13.07
N TRP A 35 4.72 -11.64 12.13
CA TRP A 35 4.36 -11.59 10.72
C TRP A 35 3.22 -12.57 10.43
N ASN A 36 2.33 -12.19 9.52
CA ASN A 36 1.33 -13.10 8.99
C ASN A 36 1.13 -12.84 7.49
N LYS A 37 1.56 -13.81 6.67
CA LYS A 37 1.49 -13.76 5.20
C LYS A 37 0.10 -14.03 4.62
N ASN A 38 -0.90 -14.34 5.45
CA ASN A 38 -2.30 -14.48 5.04
C ASN A 38 -3.01 -13.12 4.84
N GLU A 39 -2.35 -12.23 4.09
CA GLU A 39 -2.86 -10.95 3.59
C GLU A 39 -3.21 -11.12 2.11
N TRP A 40 -4.18 -10.40 1.56
CA TRP A 40 -4.67 -10.65 0.20
C TRP A 40 -3.60 -10.48 -0.89
N ASN A 41 -2.81 -9.41 -0.86
CA ASN A 41 -1.72 -9.22 -1.82
C ASN A 41 -0.62 -10.26 -1.67
N THR A 42 -0.26 -10.62 -0.44
CA THR A 42 0.78 -11.62 -0.17
C THR A 42 0.33 -13.04 -0.48
N LYS A 43 -0.86 -13.46 -0.04
CA LYS A 43 -1.34 -14.85 -0.18
C LYS A 43 -1.66 -15.26 -1.61
N ASN A 44 -1.88 -14.29 -2.48
CA ASN A 44 -2.08 -14.54 -3.91
C ASN A 44 -0.79 -15.04 -4.59
N ASP A 45 0.38 -14.81 -4.00
CA ASP A 45 1.66 -15.37 -4.45
C ASP A 45 2.69 -15.36 -3.30
N LEU A 46 2.67 -16.43 -2.50
CA LEU A 46 3.55 -16.57 -1.33
C LEU A 46 5.01 -16.75 -1.75
N ASP A 47 5.27 -17.48 -2.83
CA ASP A 47 6.61 -17.74 -3.35
C ASP A 47 7.28 -16.44 -3.80
N ALA A 48 6.53 -15.57 -4.50
CA ALA A 48 7.03 -14.25 -4.87
C ALA A 48 7.33 -13.37 -3.65
N MET A 49 6.51 -13.44 -2.59
CA MET A 49 6.80 -12.72 -1.36
C MET A 49 8.08 -13.23 -0.69
N ASP A 50 8.29 -14.54 -0.64
CA ASP A 50 9.50 -15.13 -0.08
C ASP A 50 10.76 -14.69 -0.85
N ILE A 51 10.70 -14.62 -2.18
CA ILE A 51 11.80 -14.09 -3.00
C ILE A 51 12.17 -12.65 -2.58
N LEU A 52 11.18 -11.77 -2.40
CA LEU A 52 11.45 -10.39 -1.96
C LEU A 52 12.07 -10.35 -0.55
N LEU A 53 11.55 -11.15 0.38
CA LEU A 53 12.05 -11.20 1.77
C LEU A 53 13.46 -11.81 1.85
N ASP A 54 13.80 -12.73 0.95
CA ASP A 54 15.06 -13.46 0.93
C ASP A 54 16.18 -12.75 0.16
N THR A 55 15.83 -11.83 -0.76
CA THR A 55 16.80 -11.09 -1.57
C THR A 55 17.55 -10.09 -0.71
N LYS A 56 18.80 -10.37 -0.29
CA LYS A 56 19.59 -9.59 0.70
C LYS A 56 19.94 -8.14 0.36
N ASP A 57 20.06 -7.82 -0.92
CA ASP A 57 20.48 -6.49 -1.38
C ASP A 57 19.32 -5.60 -1.82
N LEU A 58 18.09 -6.10 -1.75
CA LEU A 58 16.89 -5.31 -2.03
C LEU A 58 16.60 -4.32 -0.90
N ASP A 59 16.44 -3.03 -1.20
CA ASP A 59 15.94 -2.08 -0.20
C ASP A 59 14.41 -2.15 -0.15
N LEU A 60 13.87 -2.82 0.87
CA LEU A 60 12.45 -3.20 0.96
C LEU A 60 11.71 -2.42 2.05
N TYR A 61 10.67 -1.71 1.63
CA TYR A 61 9.73 -0.94 2.44
C TYR A 61 8.35 -1.58 2.38
N ILE A 62 7.79 -1.88 3.55
CA ILE A 62 6.57 -2.65 3.69
C ILE A 62 5.58 -1.81 4.47
N MET A 63 4.43 -1.51 3.85
CA MET A 63 3.24 -0.99 4.52
C MET A 63 2.38 -2.19 4.95
N PRO A 64 2.40 -2.57 6.24
CA PRO A 64 1.65 -3.73 6.65
C PRO A 64 0.15 -3.48 6.56
N ALA A 65 -0.62 -4.53 6.27
CA ALA A 65 -2.09 -4.40 6.22
C ALA A 65 -2.71 -3.94 7.54
N THR A 66 -2.08 -4.27 8.67
CA THR A 66 -2.46 -3.77 10.01
C THR A 66 -2.42 -2.25 10.15
N ILE A 67 -1.56 -1.57 9.38
CA ILE A 67 -1.43 -0.11 9.36
C ILE A 67 -2.21 0.50 8.19
N ALA A 68 -2.13 -0.13 7.01
CA ALA A 68 -2.79 0.35 5.80
C ALA A 68 -4.32 0.47 5.96
N GLN A 69 -4.91 -0.42 6.77
CA GLN A 69 -6.34 -0.43 7.07
C GLN A 69 -6.83 0.77 7.89
N ASP A 70 -5.94 1.60 8.44
CA ASP A 70 -6.32 2.82 9.16
C ASP A 70 -6.83 3.91 8.18
N LEU A 71 -6.44 3.83 6.90
CA LEU A 71 -6.95 4.72 5.86
C LEU A 71 -8.21 4.13 5.22
N VAL A 72 -9.36 4.58 5.71
CA VAL A 72 -10.68 4.20 5.20
C VAL A 72 -11.45 5.44 4.77
N LEU A 73 -12.08 5.38 3.60
CA LEU A 73 -13.01 6.40 3.13
C LEU A 73 -14.45 5.94 3.35
N ASP A 74 -15.30 6.84 3.82
CA ASP A 74 -16.74 6.66 3.75
C ASP A 74 -17.18 6.93 2.31
N ARG A 75 -17.80 5.94 1.65
CA ARG A 75 -18.17 6.01 0.24
C ARG A 75 -19.17 7.13 0.02
N SER A 76 -20.27 7.20 0.78
CA SER A 76 -21.32 8.22 0.61
C SER A 76 -20.77 9.65 0.71
N GLN A 77 -19.91 9.92 1.69
CA GLN A 77 -19.27 11.21 1.88
C GLN A 77 -18.21 11.50 0.80
N SER A 78 -17.50 10.47 0.35
CA SER A 78 -16.42 10.61 -0.63
C SER A 78 -16.94 10.70 -2.07
N LEU A 79 -18.17 10.30 -2.37
CA LEU A 79 -18.74 10.59 -3.68
C LEU A 79 -18.89 12.10 -3.94
N GLY A 80 -19.06 12.89 -2.87
CA GLY A 80 -19.21 14.35 -2.96
C GLY A 80 -17.91 15.14 -3.18
N MET A 81 -16.72 14.53 -3.08
CA MET A 81 -15.45 15.23 -3.37
C MET A 81 -15.09 15.27 -4.85
N PHE A 82 -15.73 14.46 -5.69
CA PHE A 82 -15.42 14.38 -7.10
C PHE A 82 -16.12 15.48 -7.91
N PRO A 83 -15.41 16.19 -8.81
CA PRO A 83 -16.02 17.18 -9.70
C PRO A 83 -17.11 16.56 -10.57
N PRO A 84 -18.30 17.19 -10.68
CA PRO A 84 -19.34 16.70 -11.57
C PRO A 84 -18.97 16.94 -13.04
N LYS A 85 -19.44 16.05 -13.93
CA LYS A 85 -19.31 16.15 -15.40
C LYS A 85 -17.86 16.05 -15.90
N ASP A 86 -17.08 15.18 -15.28
CA ASP A 86 -15.76 14.78 -15.78
C ASP A 86 -15.76 13.27 -15.98
N SER A 87 -15.40 12.81 -17.19
CA SER A 87 -15.52 11.40 -17.57
C SER A 87 -14.68 10.46 -16.70
N LEU A 88 -13.53 10.93 -16.19
CA LEU A 88 -12.68 10.12 -15.30
C LEU A 88 -13.36 9.96 -13.93
N PHE A 89 -13.84 11.06 -13.36
CA PHE A 89 -14.46 11.04 -12.05
C PHE A 89 -15.84 10.38 -12.04
N ASP A 90 -16.60 10.49 -13.14
CA ASP A 90 -17.84 9.73 -13.35
C ASP A 90 -17.55 8.23 -13.41
N TYR A 91 -16.48 7.82 -14.09
CA TYR A 91 -16.04 6.42 -14.14
C TYR A 91 -15.64 5.90 -12.75
N VAL A 92 -14.79 6.63 -12.02
CA VAL A 92 -14.37 6.25 -10.65
C VAL A 92 -15.59 6.14 -9.72
N THR A 93 -16.47 7.14 -9.76
CA THR A 93 -17.73 7.16 -8.98
C THR A 93 -18.62 5.96 -9.31
N GLY A 94 -18.78 5.65 -10.60
CA GLY A 94 -19.55 4.49 -11.06
C GLY A 94 -18.97 3.17 -10.54
N ARG A 95 -17.64 3.01 -10.58
CA ARG A 95 -16.96 1.82 -10.04
C ARG A 95 -17.17 1.69 -8.53
N TRP A 96 -17.07 2.78 -7.77
CA TRP A 96 -17.26 2.76 -6.32
C TRP A 96 -18.72 2.44 -5.92
N LYS A 97 -19.70 2.97 -6.66
CA LYS A 97 -21.13 2.64 -6.46
C LYS A 97 -21.44 1.18 -6.76
N ALA A 98 -20.74 0.57 -7.73
CA ALA A 98 -20.92 -0.82 -8.11
C ALA A 98 -20.24 -1.82 -7.16
N LEU A 99 -19.46 -1.37 -6.17
CA LEU A 99 -18.87 -2.25 -5.17
C LEU A 99 -19.95 -2.78 -4.23
N ASP A 100 -20.02 -4.11 -4.12
CA ASP A 100 -20.83 -4.80 -3.12
C ASP A 100 -20.08 -4.80 -1.78
N LEU A 101 -20.24 -3.71 -1.03
CA LEU A 101 -19.58 -3.53 0.26
C LEU A 101 -20.57 -3.84 1.38
N GLN A 102 -20.13 -4.65 2.35
CA GLN A 102 -20.93 -4.95 3.55
C GLN A 102 -21.17 -3.69 4.41
N ASN A 103 -20.25 -2.74 4.37
CA ASN A 103 -20.34 -1.43 5.00
C ASN A 103 -19.97 -0.36 3.98
N ASP A 104 -20.38 0.89 4.19
CA ASP A 104 -20.09 1.98 3.25
C ASP A 104 -18.63 2.46 3.32
N SER A 105 -17.71 1.58 3.72
CA SER A 105 -16.30 1.85 3.96
C SER A 105 -15.44 1.28 2.83
N ILE A 106 -14.58 2.12 2.24
CA ILE A 106 -13.63 1.73 1.22
C ILE A 106 -12.23 1.74 1.84
N PRO A 107 -11.59 0.58 2.04
CA PRO A 107 -10.20 0.49 2.46
C PRO A 107 -9.27 1.03 1.37
N MET A 108 -8.37 1.93 1.74
CA MET A 108 -7.49 2.63 0.80
C MET A 108 -6.02 2.28 1.03
N GLY A 109 -5.71 0.99 1.23
CA GLY A 109 -4.36 0.55 1.62
C GLY A 109 -3.26 0.91 0.62
N SER A 110 -3.54 0.85 -0.70
CA SER A 110 -2.60 1.29 -1.73
C SER A 110 -2.37 2.80 -1.70
N LEU A 111 -3.41 3.60 -1.44
CA LEU A 111 -3.28 5.04 -1.29
C LEU A 111 -2.45 5.37 -0.05
N ALA A 112 -2.65 4.67 1.07
CA ALA A 112 -1.86 4.88 2.28
C ALA A 112 -0.35 4.71 2.02
N LEU A 113 0.03 3.71 1.21
CA LEU A 113 1.42 3.52 0.81
C LEU A 113 1.92 4.67 -0.08
N ILE A 114 1.14 5.07 -1.10
CA ILE A 114 1.52 6.17 -2.00
C ILE A 114 1.70 7.48 -1.22
N GLU A 115 0.75 7.81 -0.36
CA GLU A 115 0.79 8.99 0.51
C GLU A 115 2.00 8.96 1.43
N ALA A 116 2.33 7.81 2.03
CA ALA A 116 3.50 7.69 2.88
C ALA A 116 4.83 7.87 2.11
N ILE A 117 4.87 7.54 0.82
CA ILE A 117 6.03 7.79 -0.06
C ILE A 117 6.14 9.28 -0.39
N LEU A 118 5.03 9.91 -0.77
CA LEU A 118 4.99 11.33 -1.16
C LEU A 118 5.18 12.28 0.04
N HIS A 119 4.66 11.88 1.20
CA HIS A 119 4.64 12.65 2.43
C HIS A 119 5.17 11.82 3.61
N PRO A 120 6.49 11.59 3.69
CA PRO A 120 7.08 10.78 4.75
C PRO A 120 6.73 11.28 6.16
N GLU A 121 6.46 12.58 6.33
CA GLU A 121 6.06 13.18 7.60
C GLU A 121 4.62 12.86 8.03
N MET A 122 3.81 12.25 7.16
CA MET A 122 2.49 11.70 7.48
C MET A 122 2.57 10.23 7.93
N SER A 123 3.77 9.67 8.08
CA SER A 123 3.94 8.29 8.50
C SER A 123 5.16 8.11 9.40
N SER A 124 5.35 6.91 9.91
CA SER A 124 6.56 6.54 10.65
C SER A 124 6.94 5.12 10.32
N GLN A 125 8.24 4.86 10.24
CA GLN A 125 8.77 3.54 9.90
C GLN A 125 9.86 3.09 10.88
N LYS A 126 10.06 1.78 10.99
CA LYS A 126 11.13 1.14 11.75
C LYS A 126 11.79 0.04 10.93
N GLN A 127 13.06 -0.21 11.21
CA GLN A 127 13.70 -1.43 10.72
C GLN A 127 13.31 -2.61 11.61
N VAL A 128 12.84 -3.68 10.99
CA VAL A 128 12.47 -4.93 11.65
C VAL A 128 13.12 -6.10 10.93
N ILE A 129 13.25 -7.23 11.62
CA ILE A 129 13.73 -8.47 11.02
C ILE A 129 12.57 -9.13 10.26
N THR A 130 12.89 -9.67 9.09
CA THR A 130 12.02 -10.54 8.28
C THR A 130 11.46 -11.72 9.08
N PRO A 131 10.43 -12.42 8.58
CA PRO A 131 9.88 -13.60 9.24
C PRO A 131 10.96 -14.68 9.50
N PRO A 132 10.83 -15.51 10.56
CA PRO A 132 11.82 -16.53 10.91
C PRO A 132 12.12 -17.54 9.80
N GLU A 133 11.15 -17.83 8.95
CA GLU A 133 11.27 -18.75 7.82
C GLU A 133 12.05 -18.17 6.63
N ASN A 134 12.27 -16.84 6.60
CA ASN A 134 13.00 -16.14 5.55
C ASN A 134 14.46 -15.86 5.96
N VAL A 135 15.27 -15.41 5.00
CA VAL A 135 16.62 -14.89 5.27
C VAL A 135 16.52 -13.79 6.31
N GLN A 136 17.24 -13.94 7.41
CA GLN A 136 17.23 -12.99 8.52
C GLN A 136 17.94 -11.70 8.12
N ARG A 137 17.15 -10.69 7.74
CA ARG A 137 17.64 -9.38 7.32
C ARG A 137 16.71 -8.27 7.80
N LYS A 138 17.23 -7.04 7.79
CA LYS A 138 16.42 -5.86 8.11
C LYS A 138 15.61 -5.42 6.88
N VAL A 139 14.36 -5.05 7.12
CA VAL A 139 13.44 -4.40 6.18
C VAL A 139 12.79 -3.20 6.85
N HIS A 140 12.36 -2.22 6.08
CA HIS A 140 11.67 -1.04 6.56
C HIS A 140 10.17 -1.33 6.65
N VAL A 141 9.58 -1.11 7.83
CA VAL A 141 8.15 -1.35 8.07
C VAL A 141 7.50 -0.09 8.60
N TYR A 142 6.44 0.35 7.93
CA TYR A 142 5.58 1.42 8.44
C TYR A 142 4.88 0.95 9.71
N THR A 143 4.87 1.81 10.73
CA THR A 143 4.29 1.53 12.05
C THR A 143 3.11 2.45 12.38
N LYS A 144 2.91 3.52 11.61
CA LYS A 144 1.83 4.48 11.79
C LYS A 144 1.63 5.29 10.51
N ILE A 145 0.39 5.70 10.26
CA ILE A 145 0.02 6.72 9.27
C ILE A 145 -0.87 7.81 9.91
N ASP A 146 -0.87 8.99 9.31
CA ASP A 146 -1.81 10.09 9.59
C ASP A 146 -2.92 10.07 8.56
N ALA A 147 -3.91 9.20 8.78
CA ALA A 147 -4.99 8.97 7.83
C ALA A 147 -5.80 10.25 7.52
N ASP A 148 -5.95 11.16 8.49
CA ASP A 148 -6.71 12.40 8.29
C ASP A 148 -5.97 13.38 7.39
N ARG A 149 -4.64 13.51 7.53
CA ARG A 149 -3.84 14.32 6.60
C ARG A 149 -3.82 13.72 5.20
N MET A 150 -3.71 12.40 5.07
CA MET A 150 -3.74 11.70 3.78
C MET A 150 -5.08 11.90 3.05
N LYS A 151 -6.22 11.82 3.76
CA LYS A 151 -7.54 12.11 3.16
C LYS A 151 -7.66 13.55 2.67
N LYS A 152 -7.07 14.49 3.40
CA LYS A 152 -7.03 15.90 2.99
C LYS A 152 -6.14 16.10 1.77
N ASP A 153 -5.04 15.37 1.67
CA ASP A 153 -4.16 15.44 0.50
C ASP A 153 -4.84 14.89 -0.75
N LEU A 154 -5.45 13.71 -0.67
CA LEU A 154 -6.29 13.15 -1.74
C LEU A 154 -7.33 14.16 -2.24
N ARG A 155 -8.03 14.83 -1.32
CA ARG A 155 -9.03 15.86 -1.68
C ARG A 155 -8.38 17.01 -2.45
N LYS A 156 -7.25 17.53 -1.99
CA LYS A 156 -6.52 18.59 -2.69
C LYS A 156 -6.07 18.15 -4.08
N ALA A 157 -5.59 16.91 -4.21
CA ALA A 157 -5.18 16.35 -5.49
C ALA A 157 -6.35 16.28 -6.48
N ILE A 158 -7.54 15.90 -6.01
CA ILE A 158 -8.77 15.90 -6.81
C ILE A 158 -9.18 17.33 -7.20
N GLU A 159 -9.13 18.29 -6.27
CA GLU A 159 -9.48 19.70 -6.52
C GLU A 159 -8.50 20.38 -7.50
N ALA A 160 -7.23 20.02 -7.46
CA ALA A 160 -6.18 20.52 -8.35
C ALA A 160 -6.21 19.86 -9.74
N TYR A 161 -7.01 18.80 -9.93
CA TYR A 161 -7.08 18.11 -11.21
C TYR A 161 -7.68 19.04 -12.29
N PRO A 162 -6.92 19.35 -13.36
CA PRO A 162 -7.40 20.26 -14.38
C PRO A 162 -8.56 19.63 -15.15
N LYS A 163 -9.69 20.34 -15.22
CA LYS A 163 -10.83 19.92 -16.03
C LYS A 163 -10.38 19.79 -17.49
N ARG A 164 -10.49 18.58 -18.05
CA ARG A 164 -10.35 18.41 -19.49
C ARG A 164 -11.68 18.85 -20.11
N ASN A 165 -11.65 19.99 -20.81
CA ASN A 165 -12.79 20.49 -21.58
C ASN A 165 -13.16 19.52 -22.70
#